data_AF-A0A2V8TJQ2-F1
#
_entry.id   AF-A0A2V8TJQ2-F1
#
_cell.length_a   1.000
_cell.length_b   1.000
_cell.length_c   1.000
_cell.angle_alpha   90.00
_cell.angle_beta   90.00
_cell.angle_gamma   90.00
#
_symmetry.space_group_name_H-M   'P 1'
#
loop_
_entity.id
_entity.type
_entity.pdbx_description
1 polymer ?
#
loop_
_entity_poly.entity_id
_entity_poly.type
_entity_poly.pdbx_seq_one_letter_code
_entity_poly.pdbx_strand_id
1 'polypeptide(L)'
;MKASMLTTILAVALAEVPLAPVNGAVVNDPQCVGQAAHELHVCKQTCREQFQTSKDLCRNIDHDCGETCRAGLDACLDGPDGPLTQFEACRLVCSDTLATAVQDCRDRNAAGTPERDQCIDGAQVAAFVCRDNCREAARSGIVHCRVALRACIVACPPPAD
;
A
#
# COMPACT_ATOMS: atom_id res chain seq x y z
N MET A 1 -49.85 -15.78 5.25
CA MET A 1 -50.22 -16.44 3.97
C MET A 1 -48.95 -17.05 3.39
N LYS A 2 -48.95 -18.37 3.20
CA LYS A 2 -47.85 -19.15 2.61
C LYS A 2 -47.82 -18.88 1.10
N ALA A 3 -46.65 -18.62 0.52
CA ALA A 3 -46.42 -18.81 -0.91
C ALA A 3 -45.27 -19.80 -1.07
N SER A 4 -45.62 -20.93 -1.66
CA SER A 4 -44.84 -22.13 -1.88
C SER A 4 -44.55 -22.22 -3.37
N MET A 5 -43.32 -22.67 -3.70
CA MET A 5 -42.92 -23.34 -4.95
C MET A 5 -42.98 -22.55 -6.27
N LEU A 6 -41.86 -22.54 -6.99
CA LEU A 6 -41.71 -23.41 -8.18
C LEU A 6 -40.24 -23.44 -8.60
N THR A 7 -39.59 -24.57 -8.34
CA THR A 7 -38.22 -24.89 -8.79
C THR A 7 -38.31 -25.47 -10.20
N THR A 8 -37.86 -24.74 -11.21
CA THR A 8 -37.70 -25.26 -12.58
C THR A 8 -36.37 -25.98 -12.68
N ILE A 9 -36.39 -27.32 -12.72
CA ILE A 9 -35.21 -28.14 -13.01
C ILE A 9 -35.07 -28.21 -14.53
N LEU A 10 -34.05 -27.52 -15.07
CA LEU A 10 -33.65 -27.63 -16.46
C LEU A 10 -32.75 -28.88 -16.62
N ALA A 11 -33.22 -29.89 -17.35
CA ALA A 11 -32.43 -31.07 -17.67
C ALA A 11 -31.35 -30.70 -18.71
N VAL A 12 -30.09 -30.69 -18.29
CA VAL A 12 -28.94 -30.55 -19.20
C VAL A 12 -28.59 -31.93 -19.75
N ALA A 13 -28.76 -32.10 -21.06
CA ALA A 13 -28.27 -33.29 -21.76
C ALA A 13 -26.72 -33.27 -21.76
N LEU A 14 -26.12 -34.24 -21.09
CA LEU A 14 -24.67 -34.47 -21.11
C LEU A 14 -24.29 -35.08 -22.45
N ALA A 15 -23.79 -34.25 -23.37
CA ALA A 15 -23.04 -34.73 -24.52
C ALA A 15 -21.61 -35.03 -24.05
N GLU A 16 -21.19 -36.29 -24.14
CA GLU A 16 -19.79 -36.69 -23.90
C GLU A 16 -18.91 -36.13 -25.03
N VAL A 17 -18.28 -34.98 -24.76
CA VAL A 17 -17.24 -34.43 -25.63
C VAL A 17 -15.93 -35.16 -25.29
N PRO A 18 -15.27 -35.82 -26.25
CA PRO A 18 -13.98 -36.43 -26.01
C PRO A 18 -12.96 -35.35 -25.63
N LEU A 19 -12.40 -35.46 -24.42
CA LEU A 19 -11.34 -34.61 -23.90
C LEU A 19 -10.04 -34.91 -24.68
N ALA A 20 -9.82 -34.21 -25.79
CA ALA A 20 -8.51 -34.13 -26.39
C ALA A 20 -7.58 -33.33 -25.45
N PRO A 21 -6.35 -33.80 -25.17
CA PRO A 21 -5.39 -33.04 -24.37
C PRO A 21 -4.98 -31.78 -25.15
N VAL A 22 -5.49 -30.62 -24.72
CA VAL A 22 -5.07 -29.33 -25.26
C VAL A 22 -3.73 -28.99 -24.59
N ASN A 23 -2.63 -29.42 -25.21
CA ASN A 23 -1.31 -28.87 -24.88
C ASN A 23 -1.22 -27.45 -25.44
N GLY A 24 -1.92 -26.51 -24.81
CA GLY A 24 -1.77 -25.09 -25.07
C GLY A 24 -0.44 -24.61 -24.50
N ALA A 25 0.41 -24.03 -25.35
CA ALA A 25 1.57 -23.29 -24.87
C ALA A 25 1.11 -22.13 -23.99
N VAL A 26 1.79 -21.89 -22.86
CA VAL A 26 1.54 -20.72 -22.02
C VAL A 26 1.90 -19.48 -22.84
N VAL A 27 0.89 -18.76 -23.33
CA VAL A 27 1.08 -17.48 -24.03
C VAL A 27 1.22 -16.40 -22.96
N ASN A 28 2.38 -15.74 -22.91
CA ASN A 28 2.56 -14.54 -22.10
C ASN A 28 1.88 -13.37 -22.83
N ASP A 29 0.67 -13.02 -22.39
CA ASP A 29 -0.08 -11.87 -22.87
C ASP A 29 -0.01 -10.73 -21.82
N PRO A 30 0.86 -9.72 -22.02
CA PRO A 30 0.99 -8.60 -21.09
C PRO A 30 -0.29 -7.76 -20.95
N GLN A 31 -1.17 -7.75 -21.96
CA GLN A 31 -2.43 -7.01 -21.89
C GLN A 31 -3.41 -7.73 -20.97
N CYS A 32 -3.52 -9.05 -21.09
CA CYS A 32 -4.32 -9.87 -20.17
C CYS A 32 -3.85 -9.70 -18.71
N VAL A 33 -2.54 -9.74 -18.46
CA VAL A 33 -1.98 -9.51 -17.12
C VAL A 33 -2.25 -8.08 -16.63
N GLY A 34 -2.11 -7.08 -17.50
CA GLY A 34 -2.41 -5.69 -17.18
C GLY A 34 -3.88 -5.45 -16.83
N GLN A 35 -4.80 -6.06 -17.58
CA GLN A 35 -6.24 -6.01 -17.31
C GLN A 35 -6.57 -6.67 -15.96
N ALA A 36 -6.06 -7.88 -15.70
CA ALA A 36 -6.24 -8.55 -14.41
C ALA A 36 -5.69 -7.72 -13.24
N ALA A 37 -4.56 -7.02 -13.41
CA ALA A 37 -4.00 -6.13 -12.40
C ALA A 37 -4.89 -4.90 -12.16
N HIS A 38 -5.47 -4.32 -13.23
CA HIS A 38 -6.42 -3.23 -13.13
C HIS A 38 -7.71 -3.65 -12.42
N GLU A 39 -8.29 -4.80 -12.79
CA GLU A 39 -9.47 -5.37 -12.15
C GLU A 39 -9.23 -5.65 -10.66
N LEU A 40 -8.06 -6.18 -10.30
CA LEU A 40 -7.66 -6.35 -8.91
C LEU A 40 -7.61 -5.01 -8.16
N HIS A 41 -7.08 -3.96 -8.80
CA HIS A 41 -7.02 -2.63 -8.19
C HIS A 41 -8.42 -2.09 -7.92
N VAL A 42 -9.30 -2.11 -8.93
CA VAL A 42 -10.69 -1.67 -8.82
C VAL A 42 -11.42 -2.45 -7.72
N CYS A 43 -11.28 -3.78 -7.72
CA CYS A 43 -11.88 -4.65 -6.69
C CYS A 43 -11.42 -4.26 -5.27
N LYS A 44 -10.13 -4.00 -5.08
CA LYS A 44 -9.60 -3.54 -3.78
C LYS A 44 -10.17 -2.19 -3.35
N GLN A 45 -10.31 -1.24 -4.27
CA GLN A 45 -10.89 0.06 -3.95
C GLN A 45 -12.36 -0.08 -3.55
N THR A 46 -13.16 -0.84 -4.31
CA THR A 46 -14.56 -1.10 -3.98
C THR A 46 -14.74 -1.77 -2.63
N CYS A 47 -13.96 -2.82 -2.34
CA CYS A 47 -14.01 -3.50 -1.04
C CYS A 47 -13.56 -2.58 0.11
N ARG A 48 -12.55 -1.74 -0.11
CA ARG A 48 -12.10 -0.75 0.88
C ARG A 48 -13.22 0.25 1.18
N GLU A 49 -13.90 0.74 0.15
CA GLU A 49 -14.96 1.72 0.29
C GLU A 49 -16.14 1.15 1.07
N GLN A 50 -16.67 0.01 0.63
CA GLN A 50 -17.75 -0.70 1.34
C GLN A 50 -17.42 -0.98 2.81
N PHE A 51 -16.17 -1.32 3.10
CA PHE A 51 -15.71 -1.48 4.47
C PHE A 51 -15.73 -0.17 5.26
N GLN A 52 -15.29 0.96 4.69
CA GLN A 52 -15.36 2.25 5.38
C GLN A 52 -16.80 2.68 5.63
N THR A 53 -17.68 2.60 4.62
CA THR A 53 -19.11 2.91 4.77
C THR A 53 -19.74 2.06 5.88
N SER A 54 -19.51 0.75 5.85
CA SER A 54 -20.07 -0.17 6.87
C SER A 54 -19.50 0.11 8.26
N LYS A 55 -18.19 0.36 8.36
CA LYS A 55 -17.52 0.66 9.63
C LYS A 55 -18.00 1.98 10.23
N ASP A 56 -18.16 3.02 9.40
CA ASP A 56 -18.64 4.32 9.84
C ASP A 56 -20.10 4.22 10.31
N LEU A 57 -20.95 3.49 9.57
CA LEU A 57 -22.31 3.15 10.00
C LEU A 57 -22.34 2.41 11.35
N CYS A 58 -21.51 1.38 11.53
CA CYS A 58 -21.41 0.65 12.81
C CYS A 58 -20.96 1.52 13.98
N ARG A 59 -20.27 2.64 13.70
CA ARG A 59 -19.79 3.60 14.70
C ARG A 59 -20.71 4.81 14.83
N ASN A 60 -21.84 4.83 14.12
CA ASN A 60 -22.78 5.94 14.05
C ASN A 60 -22.10 7.25 13.62
N ILE A 61 -21.28 7.18 12.58
CA ILE A 61 -20.56 8.31 11.97
C ILE A 61 -21.08 8.48 10.55
N ASP A 62 -21.43 9.72 10.19
CA ASP A 62 -21.71 10.12 8.82
C ASP A 62 -20.51 9.81 7.90
N HIS A 63 -20.80 9.12 6.80
CA HIS A 63 -19.77 8.57 5.93
C HIS A 63 -18.99 9.66 5.19
N ASP A 64 -19.69 10.66 4.65
CA ASP A 64 -19.08 11.76 3.88
C ASP A 64 -18.19 12.63 4.78
N CYS A 65 -18.62 12.89 6.02
CA CYS A 65 -17.78 13.52 7.04
C CYS A 65 -16.55 12.67 7.35
N GLY A 66 -16.75 11.37 7.57
CA GLY A 66 -15.67 10.42 7.84
C GLY A 66 -14.63 10.37 6.73
N GLU A 67 -15.08 10.38 5.48
CA GLU A 67 -14.24 10.39 4.28
C GLU A 67 -13.43 11.67 4.20
N THR A 68 -14.06 12.83 4.40
CA THR A 68 -13.37 14.12 4.45
C THR A 68 -12.25 14.14 5.49
N CYS A 69 -12.49 13.58 6.69
CA CYS A 69 -11.45 13.46 7.71
C CYS A 69 -10.28 12.55 7.29
N ARG A 70 -10.55 11.47 6.56
CA ARG A 70 -9.50 10.58 6.02
C ARG A 70 -8.73 11.22 4.88
N ALA A 71 -9.39 11.95 3.99
CA ALA A 71 -8.71 12.76 2.98
C ALA A 71 -7.81 13.82 3.63
N GLY A 72 -8.25 14.43 4.73
CA GLY A 72 -7.43 15.34 5.53
C GLY A 72 -6.20 14.67 6.16
N LEU A 73 -6.32 13.42 6.61
CA LEU A 73 -5.16 12.62 7.06
C LEU A 73 -4.18 12.41 5.91
N ASP A 74 -4.66 11.97 4.75
CA ASP A 74 -3.82 11.69 3.58
C ASP A 74 -3.07 12.96 3.15
N ALA A 75 -3.77 14.11 3.08
CA ALA A 75 -3.15 15.40 2.82
C ALA A 75 -2.14 15.84 3.89
N CYS A 76 -2.41 15.56 5.17
CA CYS A 76 -1.48 15.85 6.26
C CYS A 76 -0.20 15.00 6.18
N LEU A 77 -0.33 13.71 5.83
CA LEU A 77 0.78 12.76 5.75
C LEU A 77 1.65 12.99 4.50
N ASP A 78 1.01 13.11 3.33
CA ASP A 78 1.63 13.10 2.01
C ASP A 78 1.64 14.47 1.32
N GLY A 79 1.22 15.54 2.02
CA GLY A 79 1.33 16.91 1.51
C GLY A 79 2.79 17.33 1.22
N PRO A 80 3.02 18.48 0.55
CA PRO A 80 4.37 18.98 0.25
C PRO A 80 5.26 19.10 1.49
N ASP A 81 4.66 19.51 2.62
CA ASP A 81 5.31 19.61 3.92
C ASP A 81 4.94 18.45 4.86
N GLY A 82 4.33 17.38 4.33
CA GLY A 82 3.90 16.22 5.10
C GLY A 82 5.08 15.40 5.62
N PRO A 83 4.94 14.71 6.78
CA PRO A 83 6.02 13.92 7.36
C PRO A 83 6.47 12.76 6.46
N LEU A 84 5.61 12.23 5.58
CA LEU A 84 6.01 11.16 4.65
C LEU A 84 6.82 11.70 3.48
N THR A 85 6.47 12.87 2.95
CA THR A 85 7.26 13.58 1.93
C THR A 85 8.65 13.94 2.46
N GLN A 86 8.72 14.50 3.67
CA GLN A 86 9.99 14.81 4.33
C GLN A 86 10.81 13.55 4.64
N PHE A 87 10.17 12.47 5.09
CA PHE A 87 10.82 11.18 5.31
C PHE A 87 11.46 10.64 4.04
N GLU A 88 10.75 10.70 2.91
CA GLU A 88 11.27 10.22 1.62
C GLU A 88 12.48 11.03 1.17
N ALA A 89 12.41 12.36 1.27
CA ALA A 89 13.54 13.23 0.96
C ALA A 89 14.77 12.92 1.85
N CYS A 90 14.57 12.73 3.16
CA CYS A 90 15.63 12.33 4.08
C CYS A 90 16.24 10.97 3.71
N ARG A 91 15.41 9.99 3.36
CA ARG A 91 15.85 8.64 2.95
C ARG A 91 16.68 8.67 1.67
N LEU A 92 16.33 9.54 0.72
CA LEU A 92 17.09 9.73 -0.51
C LEU A 92 18.51 10.23 -0.20
N VAL A 93 18.63 11.24 0.66
CA VAL A 93 19.95 11.76 1.11
C VAL A 93 20.80 10.66 1.77
N CYS A 94 20.21 9.81 2.61
CA CYS A 94 20.93 8.67 3.20
C CYS A 94 21.43 7.67 2.14
N SER A 95 20.64 7.47 1.09
CA SER A 95 20.97 6.54 -0.01
C SER A 95 22.09 7.10 -0.88
N ASP A 96 22.05 8.39 -1.19
CA ASP A 96 23.10 9.09 -1.93
C ASP A 96 24.42 9.09 -1.15
N THR A 97 24.35 9.39 0.16
CA THR A 97 25.52 9.34 1.05
C THR A 97 26.15 7.95 1.10
N LEU A 98 25.34 6.89 1.15
CA LEU A 98 25.82 5.51 1.07
C LEU A 98 26.52 5.23 -0.25
N ALA A 99 25.92 5.64 -1.38
CA ALA A 99 26.50 5.40 -2.70
C ALA A 99 27.87 6.07 -2.83
N THR A 100 27.99 7.32 -2.38
CA THR A 100 29.27 8.03 -2.33
C THR A 100 30.28 7.33 -1.41
N ALA A 101 29.89 6.99 -0.18
CA ALA A 101 30.80 6.34 0.78
C ALA A 101 31.29 4.97 0.29
N VAL A 102 30.42 4.18 -0.34
CA VAL A 102 30.79 2.90 -0.95
C VAL A 102 31.77 3.11 -2.09
N GLN A 103 31.56 4.12 -2.94
CA GLN A 103 32.50 4.41 -4.02
C GLN A 103 33.87 4.83 -3.47
N ASP A 104 33.90 5.69 -2.45
CA ASP A 104 35.15 6.08 -1.77
C ASP A 104 35.89 4.87 -1.19
N CYS A 105 35.16 3.92 -0.59
CA CYS A 105 35.76 2.67 -0.08
C CYS A 105 36.39 1.84 -1.20
N ARG A 106 35.76 1.79 -2.38
CA ARG A 106 36.25 1.05 -3.57
C ARG A 106 37.47 1.72 -4.19
N ASP A 107 37.53 3.05 -4.18
CA ASP A 107 38.63 3.81 -4.75
C ASP A 107 39.89 3.73 -3.88
N ARG A 108 39.72 3.59 -2.55
CA ARG A 108 40.83 3.55 -1.58
C ARG A 108 41.38 2.16 -1.30
N ASN A 109 40.57 1.11 -1.47
CA ASN A 109 40.92 -0.26 -1.07
C ASN A 109 40.78 -1.22 -2.24
N ALA A 110 41.79 -2.08 -2.44
CA ALA A 110 41.78 -3.06 -3.52
C ALA A 110 40.62 -4.07 -3.40
N ALA A 111 40.17 -4.61 -4.53
CA ALA A 111 39.11 -5.62 -4.55
C ALA A 111 39.51 -6.89 -3.79
N GLY A 112 38.57 -7.45 -3.02
CA GLY A 112 38.76 -8.70 -2.26
C GLY A 112 39.60 -8.55 -0.99
N THR A 113 39.86 -7.32 -0.54
CA THR A 113 40.60 -7.06 0.69
C THR A 113 39.66 -6.92 1.89
N PRO A 114 40.02 -7.44 3.08
CA PRO A 114 39.25 -7.23 4.30
C PRO A 114 39.02 -5.75 4.62
N GLU A 115 39.99 -4.89 4.29
CA GLU A 115 39.92 -3.44 4.51
C GLU A 115 38.78 -2.81 3.70
N ARG A 116 38.59 -3.26 2.44
CA ARG A 116 37.48 -2.81 1.60
C ARG A 116 36.14 -3.24 2.17
N ASP A 117 36.03 -4.49 2.59
CA ASP A 117 34.79 -5.04 3.12
C ASP A 117 34.39 -4.33 4.42
N GLN A 118 35.34 -4.14 5.35
CA GLN A 118 35.12 -3.39 6.59
C GLN A 118 34.72 -1.93 6.34
N CYS A 119 35.32 -1.28 5.33
CA CYS A 119 34.94 0.08 4.94
C CYS A 119 33.49 0.14 4.45
N ILE A 120 33.09 -0.80 3.57
CA ILE A 120 31.73 -0.87 3.03
C ILE A 120 30.72 -1.19 4.12
N ASP A 121 31.02 -2.10 5.04
CA ASP A 121 30.16 -2.44 6.18
C ASP A 121 29.95 -1.21 7.08
N GLY A 122 31.01 -0.45 7.37
CA GLY A 122 30.92 0.81 8.09
C GLY A 122 30.00 1.83 7.41
N ALA A 123 30.10 1.97 6.09
CA ALA A 123 29.22 2.83 5.30
C ALA A 123 27.75 2.35 5.35
N GLN A 124 27.51 1.04 5.28
CA GLN A 124 26.17 0.46 5.39
C GLN A 124 25.54 0.69 6.76
N VAL A 125 26.30 0.54 7.84
CA VAL A 125 25.85 0.82 9.22
C VAL A 125 25.52 2.31 9.37
N ALA A 126 26.38 3.21 8.88
CA ALA A 126 26.11 4.64 8.91
C ALA A 126 24.81 5.00 8.16
N ALA A 127 24.60 4.40 6.98
CA ALA A 127 23.37 4.59 6.21
C ALA A 127 22.13 4.00 6.91
N PHE A 128 22.28 2.87 7.63
CA PHE A 128 21.21 2.31 8.45
C PHE A 128 20.79 3.29 9.56
N VAL A 129 21.76 3.82 10.32
CA VAL A 129 21.51 4.80 11.38
C VAL A 129 20.89 6.09 10.80
N CYS A 130 21.36 6.55 9.64
CA CYS A 130 20.77 7.69 8.94
C CYS A 130 19.27 7.47 8.64
N ARG A 131 18.91 6.31 8.06
CA ARG A 131 17.51 5.97 7.77
C ARG A 131 16.66 5.82 9.03
N ASP A 132 17.25 5.33 10.12
CA ASP A 132 16.57 5.24 11.42
C ASP A 132 16.24 6.62 11.97
N ASN A 133 17.21 7.54 11.95
CA ASN A 133 16.99 8.94 12.33
C ASN A 133 15.90 9.62 11.47
N CYS A 134 15.84 9.32 10.17
CA CYS A 134 14.74 9.82 9.31
C CYS A 134 13.37 9.32 9.79
N ARG A 135 13.25 8.04 10.20
CA ARG A 135 11.99 7.49 10.73
C ARG A 135 11.59 8.18 12.03
N GLU A 136 12.55 8.34 12.95
CA GLU A 136 12.30 8.99 14.23
C GLU A 136 11.90 10.47 14.07
N ALA A 137 12.52 11.19 13.13
CA ALA A 137 12.15 12.56 12.80
C ALA A 137 10.69 12.65 12.28
N ALA A 138 10.28 11.75 11.40
CA ALA A 138 8.92 11.73 10.83
C ALA A 138 7.84 11.30 11.84
N ARG A 139 8.22 10.55 12.89
CA ARG A 139 7.30 9.91 13.84
C ARG A 139 6.34 10.90 14.49
N SER A 140 6.84 12.04 14.94
CA SER A 140 6.04 13.06 15.64
C SER A 140 4.94 13.65 14.72
N GLY A 141 5.28 13.96 13.47
CA GLY A 141 4.34 14.45 12.47
C GLY A 141 3.26 13.43 12.13
N ILE A 142 3.63 12.15 11.96
CA ILE A 142 2.64 11.07 11.71
C ILE A 142 1.67 10.93 12.88
N VAL A 143 2.18 11.00 14.13
CA VAL A 143 1.34 10.98 15.33
C VAL A 143 0.41 12.18 15.35
N HIS A 144 0.91 13.38 15.03
CA HIS A 144 0.10 14.60 14.95
C HIS A 144 -1.05 14.46 13.94
N CYS A 145 -0.78 14.03 12.71
CA CYS A 145 -1.81 13.81 11.69
C CYS A 145 -2.87 12.78 12.15
N ARG A 146 -2.46 11.70 12.82
CA ARG A 146 -3.38 10.70 13.37
C ARG A 146 -4.24 11.23 14.52
N VAL A 147 -3.69 12.11 15.36
CA VAL A 147 -4.46 12.78 16.41
C VAL A 147 -5.50 13.73 15.80
N ALA A 148 -5.10 14.50 14.78
CA ALA A 148 -6.02 15.38 14.04
C ALA A 148 -7.17 14.60 13.37
N LEU A 149 -6.87 13.45 12.74
CA LEU A 149 -7.88 12.54 12.21
C LEU A 149 -8.89 12.13 13.29
N ARG A 150 -8.41 11.67 14.45
CA ARG A 150 -9.30 11.22 15.52
C ARG A 150 -10.19 12.35 16.01
N ALA A 151 -9.64 13.55 16.18
CA ALA A 151 -10.41 14.73 16.57
C ALA A 151 -11.49 15.06 15.52
N CYS A 152 -11.14 15.03 14.24
CA CYS A 152 -12.08 15.23 13.13
C CYS A 152 -13.22 14.19 13.15
N ILE A 153 -12.87 12.90 13.24
CA ILE A 153 -13.85 11.80 13.25
C ILE A 153 -14.79 11.89 14.46
N VAL A 154 -14.31 12.29 15.63
CA VAL A 154 -15.15 12.47 16.84
C VAL A 154 -16.14 13.62 16.68
N ALA A 155 -15.82 14.61 15.85
CA ALA A 155 -16.71 15.74 15.58
C ALA A 155 -17.74 15.45 14.47
N CYS A 156 -17.66 14.30 13.79
CA CYS A 156 -18.62 13.96 12.76
C CYS A 156 -20.02 13.70 13.34
N PRO A 157 -21.09 14.16 12.66
CA PRO A 157 -22.45 13.86 13.05
C PRO A 157 -22.77 12.38 12.79
N PRO A 158 -23.89 11.86 13.32
CA PRO A 158 -24.44 10.59 12.86
C PRO A 158 -24.91 10.68 11.39
N PRO A 159 -25.08 9.54 10.69
CA PRO A 159 -25.67 9.50 9.37
C PRO A 159 -27.08 10.13 9.38
N ALA A 160 -27.46 10.80 8.29
CA ALA A 160 -28.84 11.25 8.11
C ALA A 160 -29.79 10.05 7.93
N ASP A 161 -30.96 10.11 8.57
CA ASP A 161 -32.04 9.11 8.44
C ASP A 161 -32.69 9.10 7.06
#